data_AF-A0AAE4NX30-F1
#
_entry.id   AF-A0AAE4NX30-F1
#
_cell.length_a   1.000
_cell.length_b   1.000
_cell.length_c   1.000
_cell.angle_alpha   90.00
_cell.angle_beta   90.00
_cell.angle_gamma   90.00
#
_symmetry.space_group_name_H-M   'P 1'
#
loop_
_entity.id
_entity.type
_entity.pdbx_description
1 polymer ?
#
loop_
_entity_poly.entity_id
_entity_poly.type
_entity_poly.pdbx_seq_one_letter_code
_entity_poly.pdbx_strand_id
1 'polypeptide(L)'
;MEYQNEKQIADKAVQMLTTALRSKTSSFADHVTRSEGDVSLKDAEAKATVKKYGTRREGNQSMYMRKLSIRMGKHGFVQQYGVNTTRSGGTRTREKPKEVTYGFKAHYFEMKPQPFINEAIEQSGVIPFVMEKITSLRSEEIVFNVKKIIENR
;
A
#
# COMPACT_ATOMS: atom_id res chain seq x y z
N MET A 1 20.02 -1.20 -13.82
CA MET A 1 18.95 -0.62 -14.66
C MET A 1 18.94 0.86 -14.40
N GLU A 2 19.16 1.69 -15.43
CA GLU A 2 18.92 3.12 -15.34
C GLU A 2 17.42 3.41 -15.46
N TYR A 3 16.90 4.26 -14.58
CA TYR A 3 15.51 4.71 -14.64
C TYR A 3 15.49 6.06 -15.35
N GLN A 4 14.87 6.10 -16.52
CA GLN A 4 14.86 7.28 -17.38
C GLN A 4 13.74 8.27 -17.00
N ASN A 5 12.73 7.80 -16.27
CA ASN A 5 11.54 8.58 -15.92
C ASN A 5 11.04 8.26 -14.50
N GLU A 6 10.49 9.25 -13.80
CA GLU A 6 9.86 9.05 -12.48
C GLU A 6 8.68 8.07 -12.51
N LYS A 7 8.01 7.90 -13.67
CA LYS A 7 7.00 6.85 -13.83
C LYS A 7 7.58 5.45 -13.63
N GLN A 8 8.76 5.17 -14.19
CA GLN A 8 9.41 3.86 -14.04
C GLN A 8 9.86 3.62 -12.60
N ILE A 9 10.33 4.68 -11.92
CA ILE A 9 10.64 4.65 -10.48
C ILE A 9 9.38 4.35 -9.68
N ALA A 10 8.26 5.01 -10.01
CA ALA A 10 6.99 4.81 -9.34
C ALA A 10 6.45 3.38 -9.52
N ASP A 11 6.51 2.83 -10.73
CA ASP A 11 6.08 1.46 -11.02
C ASP A 11 6.96 0.45 -10.29
N LYS A 12 8.27 0.69 -10.22
CA LYS A 12 9.19 -0.16 -9.45
C LYS A 12 8.93 -0.08 -7.94
N ALA A 13 8.72 1.13 -7.41
CA ALA A 13 8.38 1.33 -6.00
C ALA A 13 7.08 0.61 -5.63
N VAL A 14 6.07 0.64 -6.52
CA VAL A 14 4.84 -0.14 -6.37
C VAL A 14 5.14 -1.63 -6.31
N GLN A 15 5.95 -2.14 -7.24
CA GLN A 15 6.32 -3.57 -7.27
C GLN A 15 7.05 -4.01 -5.99
N MET A 16 7.99 -3.20 -5.50
CA MET A 16 8.75 -3.51 -4.28
C MET A 16 7.83 -3.57 -3.06
N LEU A 17 6.98 -2.57 -2.89
CA LEU A 17 6.10 -2.46 -1.72
C LEU A 17 4.96 -3.48 -1.76
N THR A 18 4.38 -3.76 -2.94
CA THR A 18 3.38 -4.83 -3.11
C THR A 18 3.95 -6.20 -2.74
N THR A 19 5.15 -6.52 -3.20
CA THR A 19 5.79 -7.81 -2.94
C THR A 19 6.06 -7.98 -1.43
N ALA A 20 6.59 -6.95 -0.79
CA ALA A 20 6.84 -6.96 0.65
C ALA A 20 5.53 -7.11 1.45
N LEU A 21 4.49 -6.35 1.12
CA LEU A 21 3.18 -6.46 1.76
C LEU A 21 2.59 -7.86 1.61
N ARG A 22 2.58 -8.43 0.40
CA ARG A 22 2.05 -9.77 0.15
C ARG A 22 2.86 -10.85 0.88
N SER A 23 4.17 -10.69 1.01
CA SER A 23 4.98 -11.63 1.78
C SER A 23 4.57 -11.66 3.26
N LYS A 24 4.28 -10.49 3.84
CA LYS A 24 3.84 -10.36 5.24
C LYS A 24 2.40 -10.79 5.44
N THR A 25 1.53 -10.55 4.47
CA THR A 25 0.11 -10.90 4.58
C THR A 25 -0.22 -12.34 4.18
N SER A 26 0.72 -13.05 3.53
CA SER A 26 0.54 -14.43 3.08
C SER A 26 0.22 -15.42 4.20
N SER A 27 0.80 -15.20 5.39
CA SER A 27 0.61 -16.04 6.58
C SER A 27 -0.71 -15.79 7.30
N PHE A 28 -1.41 -14.69 7.00
CA PHE A 28 -2.69 -14.42 7.62
C PHE A 28 -3.75 -15.41 7.13
N ALA A 29 -4.50 -15.97 8.08
CA ALA A 29 -5.63 -16.82 7.78
C ALA A 29 -6.69 -16.02 7.03
N ASP A 30 -7.16 -16.54 5.90
CA ASP A 30 -8.36 -16.01 5.26
C ASP A 30 -9.56 -16.34 6.15
N HIS A 31 -10.48 -15.39 6.31
CA HIS A 31 -11.71 -15.64 7.05
C HIS A 31 -12.53 -16.74 6.37
N VAL A 32 -12.98 -17.73 7.14
CA VAL A 32 -13.72 -18.93 6.67
C VAL A 32 -15.05 -18.59 6.00
N THR A 33 -15.63 -17.43 6.32
CA THR A 33 -16.85 -16.90 5.72
C THR A 33 -16.51 -15.72 4.80
N ARG A 34 -15.99 -16.03 3.60
CA ARG A 34 -15.77 -15.02 2.56
C ARG A 34 -17.05 -14.89 1.75
N SER A 35 -17.65 -13.69 1.70
CA SER A 35 -18.69 -13.41 0.71
C SER A 35 -18.07 -13.17 -0.67
N GLU A 36 -18.78 -13.52 -1.75
CA GLU A 36 -18.36 -13.17 -3.11
C GLU A 36 -18.19 -11.65 -3.22
N GLY A 37 -16.95 -11.19 -3.44
CA GLY A 37 -16.61 -9.76 -3.51
C GLY A 37 -15.75 -9.22 -2.37
N ASP A 38 -15.51 -9.99 -1.31
CA ASP A 38 -14.63 -9.53 -0.21
C ASP A 38 -13.15 -9.51 -0.61
N VAL A 39 -12.53 -8.34 -0.42
CA VAL A 39 -11.10 -8.11 -0.63
C VAL A 39 -10.30 -8.85 0.44
N SER A 40 -9.43 -9.79 0.05
CA SER A 40 -8.58 -10.48 1.03
C SER A 40 -7.46 -9.56 1.52
N LEU A 41 -6.95 -9.84 2.73
CA LEU A 41 -5.69 -9.25 3.21
C LEU A 41 -4.50 -9.57 2.29
N LYS A 42 -4.59 -10.71 1.61
CA LYS A 42 -3.58 -11.18 0.66
C LYS A 42 -3.57 -10.37 -0.63
N ASP A 43 -4.66 -9.66 -0.91
CA ASP A 43 -4.80 -8.75 -2.05
C ASP A 43 -4.29 -7.33 -1.73
N ALA A 44 -3.48 -7.17 -0.67
CA ALA A 44 -2.87 -5.89 -0.35
C ALA A 44 -1.95 -5.40 -1.49
N GLU A 45 -2.17 -4.16 -1.92
CA GLU A 45 -1.48 -3.56 -3.06
C GLU A 45 -0.96 -2.16 -2.75
N ALA A 46 0.12 -1.78 -3.40
CA ALA A 46 0.61 -0.41 -3.44
C ALA A 46 0.08 0.29 -4.69
N LYS A 47 -0.22 1.57 -4.59
CA LYS A 47 -0.58 2.42 -5.72
C LYS A 47 0.21 3.71 -5.68
N ALA A 48 1.00 3.95 -6.72
CA ALA A 48 1.61 5.24 -6.96
C ALA A 48 0.62 6.18 -7.67
N THR A 49 0.69 7.47 -7.34
CA THR A 49 0.01 8.52 -8.10
C THR A 49 1.07 9.43 -8.70
N VAL A 50 1.02 9.54 -10.02
CA VAL A 50 1.92 10.34 -10.82
C VAL A 50 1.10 11.48 -11.45
N LYS A 51 1.59 12.72 -11.35
CA LYS A 51 0.95 13.88 -11.94
C LYS A 51 1.66 14.28 -13.22
N LYS A 52 0.89 14.47 -14.28
CA LYS A 52 1.38 14.98 -15.55
C LYS A 52 1.55 16.49 -15.48
N TYR A 53 2.70 16.99 -15.92
CA TYR A 53 3.01 18.41 -15.98
C TYR A 53 3.41 18.76 -17.42
N GLY A 54 2.42 19.01 -18.27
CA GLY A 54 2.65 19.42 -19.66
C GLY A 54 3.56 18.48 -20.49
N THR A 55 3.89 18.94 -21.69
CA THR A 55 4.81 18.27 -22.62
C THR A 55 6.18 18.92 -22.55
N ARG A 56 7.25 18.13 -22.43
CA ARG A 56 8.62 18.60 -22.67
C ARG A 56 8.81 18.93 -24.15
N ARG A 57 9.85 19.70 -24.44
CA ARG A 57 10.18 20.14 -25.82
C ARG A 57 10.44 18.97 -26.79
N GLU A 58 10.80 17.79 -26.28
CA GLU A 58 10.98 16.55 -27.07
C GLU A 58 9.68 15.78 -27.32
N GLY A 59 8.50 16.33 -26.98
CA GLY A 59 7.21 15.65 -27.11
C GLY A 59 6.89 14.66 -25.97
N ASN A 60 7.86 14.34 -25.10
CA ASN A 60 7.65 13.49 -23.93
C ASN A 60 6.89 14.22 -22.81
N GLN A 61 5.85 13.61 -22.26
CA GLN A 61 5.09 14.15 -21.13
C GLN A 61 5.94 14.11 -19.86
N SER A 62 6.10 15.25 -19.18
CA SER A 62 6.75 15.22 -17.86
C SER A 62 5.77 14.67 -16.83
N MET A 63 6.23 13.68 -16.06
CA MET A 63 5.41 12.93 -15.12
C MET A 63 6.16 12.88 -13.80
N TYR A 64 5.58 13.46 -12.74
CA TYR A 64 6.20 13.53 -11.42
C TYR A 64 5.46 12.63 -10.42
N MET A 65 6.19 11.77 -9.73
CA MET A 65 5.66 10.95 -8.64
C MET A 65 5.32 11.86 -7.45
N ARG A 66 4.07 11.77 -6.96
CA ARG A 66 3.57 12.60 -5.85
C ARG A 66 3.34 11.82 -4.57
N LYS A 67 2.79 10.63 -4.68
CA LYS A 67 2.44 9.79 -3.52
C LYS A 67 2.54 8.32 -3.86
N LEU A 68 2.91 7.53 -2.85
CA LEU A 68 2.78 6.09 -2.82
C LEU A 68 1.77 5.75 -1.72
N SER A 69 0.70 5.04 -2.05
CA SER A 69 -0.38 4.70 -1.12
C SER A 69 -0.54 3.19 -1.01
N ILE A 70 -0.90 2.71 0.18
CA ILE A 70 -1.23 1.31 0.41
C ILE A 70 -2.75 1.15 0.30
N ARG A 71 -3.20 0.11 -0.41
CA ARG A 71 -4.59 -0.28 -0.58
C ARG A 71 -4.77 -1.68 -0.02
N MET A 72 -5.64 -1.81 0.97
CA MET A 72 -5.98 -3.08 1.60
C MET A 72 -7.40 -3.01 2.18
N GLY A 73 -7.98 -4.16 2.49
CA GLY A 73 -9.26 -4.25 3.20
C GLY A 73 -9.18 -3.60 4.59
N LYS A 74 -10.33 -3.11 5.09
CA LYS A 74 -10.44 -2.42 6.38
C LYS A 74 -9.88 -3.24 7.54
N HIS A 75 -10.09 -4.55 7.51
CA HIS A 75 -9.57 -5.51 8.50
C HIS A 75 -8.05 -5.54 8.57
N GLY A 76 -7.32 -5.20 7.50
CA GLY A 76 -5.85 -5.12 7.52
C GLY A 76 -5.34 -3.98 8.37
N PHE A 77 -5.96 -2.81 8.27
CA PHE A 77 -5.64 -1.69 9.15
C PHE A 77 -6.05 -1.97 10.60
N VAL A 78 -7.15 -2.68 10.80
CA VAL A 78 -7.58 -3.12 12.14
C VAL A 78 -6.56 -4.08 12.76
N GLN A 79 -6.02 -5.04 12.01
CA GLN A 79 -4.94 -5.93 12.48
C GLN A 79 -3.64 -5.18 12.75
N GLN A 80 -3.30 -4.18 11.94
CA GLN A 80 -2.10 -3.35 12.12
C GLN A 80 -2.08 -2.66 13.49
N TYR A 81 -3.19 -2.02 13.87
CA TYR A 81 -3.27 -1.19 15.07
C TYR A 81 -3.85 -1.89 16.29
N GLY A 82 -4.41 -3.09 16.11
CA GLY A 82 -5.15 -3.76 17.17
C GLY A 82 -6.47 -3.06 17.48
N VAL A 83 -7.31 -3.70 18.27
CA VAL A 83 -8.58 -3.12 18.73
C VAL A 83 -8.86 -3.57 20.15
N ASN A 84 -9.18 -2.60 21.00
CA ASN A 84 -9.67 -2.82 22.35
C ASN A 84 -11.11 -2.30 22.41
N THR A 85 -12.09 -3.19 22.17
CA THR A 85 -13.51 -2.79 22.12
C THR A 85 -14.42 -3.87 22.66
N THR A 86 -15.65 -3.50 22.99
CA THR A 86 -16.70 -4.47 23.36
C THR A 86 -17.31 -5.03 22.08
N ARG A 87 -17.08 -6.31 21.81
CA ARG A 87 -17.72 -6.98 20.68
C ARG A 87 -19.21 -7.11 20.98
N SER A 88 -20.06 -6.65 20.07
CA SER A 88 -21.51 -6.78 20.21
C SER A 88 -21.91 -8.24 20.36
N GLY A 89 -22.87 -8.49 21.26
CA GLY A 89 -23.54 -9.78 21.36
C GLY A 89 -24.43 -10.01 20.14
N GLY A 90 -24.95 -11.23 20.00
CA GLY A 90 -25.84 -11.58 18.91
C GLY A 90 -26.31 -13.02 19.00
N THR A 91 -26.89 -13.52 17.92
CA THR A 91 -27.31 -14.91 17.78
C THR A 91 -26.48 -15.60 16.70
N ARG A 92 -26.20 -16.89 16.89
CA ARG A 92 -25.61 -17.75 15.87
C ARG A 92 -26.51 -18.96 15.69
N THR A 93 -26.78 -19.28 14.44
CA THR A 93 -27.51 -20.49 14.06
C THR A 93 -26.51 -21.53 13.60
N ARG A 94 -26.48 -22.68 14.27
CA ARG A 94 -25.69 -23.84 13.84
C ARG A 94 -26.61 -24.78 13.08
N GLU A 95 -26.36 -25.02 11.80
CA GLU A 95 -27.22 -25.87 10.96
C GLU A 95 -26.95 -27.39 11.13
N LYS A 96 -25.72 -27.79 11.49
CA LYS A 96 -25.32 -29.20 11.64
C LYS A 96 -24.74 -29.48 13.03
N PRO A 97 -25.07 -30.61 13.69
CA PRO A 97 -25.96 -31.71 13.29
C PRO A 97 -27.48 -31.46 13.42
N LYS A 98 -27.92 -30.38 14.07
CA LYS A 98 -29.32 -29.92 14.11
C LYS A 98 -29.33 -28.40 14.17
N GLU A 99 -30.35 -27.78 13.57
CA GLU A 99 -30.55 -26.33 13.59
C GLU A 99 -30.80 -25.84 15.02
N VAL A 100 -29.80 -25.21 15.62
CA VAL A 100 -29.86 -24.65 16.97
C VAL A 100 -29.38 -23.20 16.91
N THR A 101 -30.27 -22.28 17.28
CA THR A 101 -29.95 -20.87 17.47
C THR A 101 -29.55 -20.63 18.92
N TYR A 102 -28.35 -20.11 19.14
CA TYR A 102 -27.87 -19.74 20.47
C TYR A 102 -27.41 -18.29 20.50
N GLY A 103 -27.73 -17.61 21.60
CA GLY A 103 -27.28 -16.24 21.86
C GLY A 103 -25.87 -16.23 22.46
N PHE A 104 -25.03 -15.29 22.02
CA PHE A 104 -23.76 -14.99 22.66
C PHE A 104 -23.78 -13.58 23.23
N LYS A 105 -23.32 -13.44 24.48
CA LYS A 105 -23.26 -12.15 25.16
C LYS A 105 -22.16 -11.27 24.58
N ALA A 106 -22.38 -9.96 24.67
CA ALA A 106 -21.32 -8.99 24.43
C ALA A 106 -20.16 -9.27 25.39
N HIS A 107 -18.95 -9.22 24.89
CA HIS A 107 -17.74 -9.48 25.68
C HIS A 107 -16.63 -8.54 25.25
N TYR A 108 -15.71 -8.30 26.18
CA TYR A 108 -14.52 -7.52 25.89
C TYR A 108 -13.67 -8.29 24.88
N PHE A 109 -13.27 -7.59 23.81
CA PHE A 109 -12.41 -8.13 22.77
C PHE A 109 -11.14 -7.30 22.71
N GLU A 110 -10.03 -7.96 23.05
CA GLU A 110 -8.69 -7.40 22.96
C GLU A 110 -7.95 -8.10 21.83
N MET A 111 -7.64 -7.34 20.78
CA MET A 111 -6.81 -7.82 19.68
C MET A 111 -5.50 -7.07 19.69
N LYS A 112 -4.41 -7.80 19.92
CA LYS A 112 -3.06 -7.24 19.92
C LYS A 112 -2.69 -6.71 18.52
N PRO A 113 -2.06 -5.52 18.43
CA PRO A 113 -1.56 -5.00 17.17
C PRO A 113 -0.49 -5.92 16.57
N GLN A 114 -0.54 -6.11 15.26
CA GLN A 114 0.52 -6.77 14.49
C GLN A 114 1.06 -5.77 13.47
N PRO A 115 2.22 -5.13 13.71
CA PRO A 115 2.68 -3.98 12.94
C PRO A 115 3.30 -4.34 11.56
N PHE A 116 2.67 -5.25 10.81
CA PHE A 116 3.18 -5.81 9.56
C PHE A 116 3.40 -4.76 8.45
N ILE A 117 2.66 -3.65 8.44
CA ILE A 117 2.83 -2.58 7.43
C ILE A 117 4.19 -1.90 7.59
N ASN A 118 4.61 -1.62 8.83
CA ASN A 118 5.89 -0.96 9.10
C ASN A 118 7.04 -1.88 8.70
N GLU A 119 6.94 -3.15 9.08
CA GLU A 119 7.91 -4.17 8.69
C GLU A 119 7.99 -4.34 7.16
N ALA A 120 6.85 -4.30 6.47
CA ALA A 120 6.83 -4.37 5.01
C ALA A 120 7.50 -3.15 4.35
N ILE A 121 7.30 -1.94 4.91
CA ILE A 121 7.96 -0.72 4.43
C ILE A 121 9.48 -0.84 4.60
N GLU A 122 9.94 -1.25 5.78
CA GLU A 122 11.37 -1.42 6.07
C GLU A 122 12.00 -2.49 5.17
N GLN A 123 11.38 -3.67 5.07
CA GLN A 123 11.86 -4.78 4.23
C GLN A 123 11.87 -4.41 2.74
N SER A 124 10.90 -3.62 2.29
CA SER A 124 10.83 -3.21 0.89
C SER A 124 11.97 -2.27 0.48
N GLY A 125 12.59 -1.56 1.42
CA GLY A 125 13.59 -0.53 1.11
C GLY A 125 13.06 0.57 0.19
N VAL A 126 11.73 0.76 0.10
CA VAL A 126 11.15 1.65 -0.91
C VAL A 126 11.47 3.12 -0.64
N ILE A 127 11.56 3.51 0.64
CA ILE A 127 11.85 4.89 1.04
C ILE A 127 13.23 5.32 0.53
N PRO A 128 14.34 4.64 0.87
CA PRO A 128 15.66 5.04 0.38
C PRO A 128 15.74 4.97 -1.15
N PHE A 129 15.13 3.95 -1.78
CA PHE A 129 15.10 3.84 -3.24
C PHE A 129 14.44 5.05 -3.93
N VAL A 130 13.24 5.44 -3.47
CA VAL A 130 12.51 6.57 -4.05
C VAL A 130 13.25 7.88 -3.78
N MET A 131 13.81 8.06 -2.58
CA MET A 131 14.57 9.26 -2.23
C MET A 131 15.80 9.42 -3.12
N GLU A 132 16.61 8.38 -3.28
CA GLU A 132 17.83 8.45 -4.08
C GLU A 132 17.52 8.70 -5.57
N LYS A 133 16.61 7.91 -6.16
CA LYS A 133 16.37 7.94 -7.61
C LYS A 133 15.56 9.15 -8.08
N ILE A 134 14.62 9.66 -7.27
CA ILE A 134 13.89 10.87 -7.63
C ILE A 134 14.77 12.10 -7.46
N THR A 135 15.57 12.17 -6.39
CA THR A 135 16.45 13.33 -6.18
C THR A 135 17.51 13.43 -7.27
N SER A 136 18.12 12.31 -7.69
CA SER A 136 19.09 12.32 -8.80
C SER A 136 18.45 12.85 -10.08
N LEU A 137 17.32 12.28 -10.52
CA LEU A 137 16.62 12.71 -11.75
C LEU A 137 16.21 14.19 -11.70
N ARG A 138 15.65 14.65 -10.57
CA ARG A 138 15.25 16.05 -10.44
C ARG A 138 16.44 16.98 -10.38
N SER A 139 17.55 16.58 -9.75
CA SER A 139 18.76 17.41 -9.69
C SER A 139 19.37 17.61 -11.07
N GLU A 140 19.42 16.57 -11.90
CA GLU A 140 19.87 16.65 -13.28
C GLU A 140 19.00 17.61 -14.10
N GLU A 141 17.67 17.52 -13.96
CA GLU A 141 16.74 18.44 -14.62
C GLU A 141 16.94 19.90 -14.19
N ILE A 142 17.15 20.14 -12.90
CA ILE A 142 17.37 21.50 -12.37
C ILE A 142 18.67 22.07 -12.93
N VAL A 143 19.78 21.31 -12.86
CA VAL A 143 21.09 21.75 -13.36
C VAL A 143 21.02 22.05 -14.86
N PHE A 144 20.37 21.18 -15.64
CA PHE A 144 20.15 21.41 -17.07
C PHE A 144 19.38 22.70 -17.35
N ASN A 145 18.29 22.95 -16.62
CA ASN A 145 17.49 24.16 -16.78
C ASN A 145 18.25 25.43 -16.38
N VAL A 146 19.05 25.38 -15.30
CA VAL A 146 19.90 26.51 -14.87
C VAL A 146 20.96 26.82 -15.92
N LYS A 147 21.67 25.80 -16.42
CA LYS A 147 22.66 25.95 -17.49
C LYS A 147 22.04 26.63 -18.72
N LYS A 148 20.85 26.18 -19.12
CA LYS A 148 20.12 26.76 -20.25
C LYS A 148 19.74 28.23 -20.03
N ILE A 149 19.36 28.62 -18.82
CA ILE A 149 19.06 30.02 -18.49
C ILE A 149 20.32 30.89 -18.59
N ILE A 150 21.47 30.35 -18.20
CA ILE A 150 22.76 31.05 -18.27
C ILE A 150 23.24 31.17 -19.74
N GLU A 151 23.10 30.12 -20.55
CA GLU A 151 23.58 30.10 -21.94
C GLU A 151 22.68 30.85 -22.94
N ASN A 152 21.39 31.04 -22.64
CA ASN A 152 20.48 31.85 -23.46
C ASN A 152 20.38 33.31 -22.98
N ARG A 153 21.28 33.72 -22.08
CA ARG A 153 21.45 35.10 -21.64
C ARG A 153 22.65 35.71 -22.35
#